data_AF-A0A379AAP7-F1
#
_entry.id   AF-A0A379AAP7-F1
#
_cell.length_a   1.000
_cell.length_b   1.000
_cell.length_c   1.000
_cell.angle_alpha   90.00
_cell.angle_beta   90.00
_cell.angle_gamma   90.00
#
_symmetry.space_group_name_H-M   'P 1'
#
loop_
_entity.id
_entity.type
_entity.pdbx_description
1 polymer ?
#
loop_
_entity_poly.entity_id
_entity_poly.type
_entity_poly.pdbx_seq_one_letter_code
_entity_poly.pdbx_strand_id
1 'polypeptide(L)' 'MDTPVLKAWAFKTIKKSELRYQGNNGYDDNPTKSYSYDNLVANHKQVKEGDIVIVYNRSEILGVTKNRFHIKKKNNERDK' A
#
# COMPACT_ATOMS: atom_id res chain seq x y z
N MET A 1 26.89 -15.91 1.69
CA MET A 1 25.58 -15.55 1.12
C MET A 1 25.33 -14.09 1.43
N ASP A 2 25.12 -13.26 0.41
CA ASP A 2 24.78 -11.85 0.61
C ASP A 2 23.40 -11.75 1.25
N THR A 3 23.31 -11.05 2.37
CA THR A 3 22.02 -10.75 2.98
C THR A 3 21.30 -9.77 2.05
N PRO A 4 20.05 -10.02 1.64
CA PRO A 4 19.32 -9.09 0.80
C PRO A 4 19.23 -7.73 1.50
N VAL A 5 19.68 -6.68 0.82
CA VAL A 5 19.58 -5.31 1.32
C VAL A 5 18.10 -4.92 1.36
N LEU A 6 17.55 -4.86 2.58
CA LEU A 6 16.19 -4.39 2.81
C LEU A 6 16.13 -2.88 2.57
N LYS A 7 15.10 -2.45 1.84
CA LYS A 7 14.83 -1.02 1.61
C LYS A 7 13.76 -0.50 2.55
N ALA A 8 13.69 0.82 2.66
CA ALA A 8 12.61 1.51 3.35
C ALA A 8 11.77 2.31 2.33
N TRP A 9 10.44 2.27 2.51
CA TRP A 9 9.47 2.97 1.66
C TRP A 9 8.51 3.81 2.49
N ALA A 10 8.08 4.93 1.93
CA ALA A 10 7.08 5.80 2.54
C ALA A 10 5.79 5.77 1.72
N PHE A 11 4.73 5.22 2.30
CA PHE A 11 3.42 5.07 1.66
C PHE A 11 2.48 6.14 2.18
N LYS A 12 1.99 6.97 1.26
CA LYS A 12 1.04 8.03 1.58
C LYS A 12 -0.37 7.49 1.48
N THR A 13 -1.17 7.66 2.52
CA THR A 13 -2.61 7.40 2.50
C THR A 13 -3.38 8.71 2.67
N ILE A 14 -4.64 8.72 2.24
CA ILE A 14 -5.55 9.87 2.36
C ILE A 14 -6.83 9.36 3.00
N LYS A 15 -7.29 10.01 4.07
CA LYS A 15 -8.58 9.69 4.67
C LYS A 15 -9.67 9.93 3.63
N LYS A 16 -10.70 9.07 3.59
CA LYS A 16 -11.80 9.21 2.62
C LYS A 16 -12.46 10.59 2.69
N SER A 17 -12.56 11.18 3.88
CA SER A 17 -13.06 12.53 4.12
C SER A 17 -12.18 13.66 3.55
N GLU A 18 -10.93 13.38 3.21
CA GLU A 18 -9.95 14.34 2.70
C GLU A 18 -9.70 14.18 1.18
N LEU A 19 -10.45 13.29 0.51
CA LEU A 19 -10.37 13.07 -0.93
C LEU A 19 -10.80 14.33 -1.69
N ARG A 20 -9.84 14.98 -2.35
CA ARG A 20 -10.10 16.13 -3.24
C ARG A 20 -10.12 15.77 -4.72
N TYR A 21 -9.55 14.61 -5.07
CA TYR A 21 -9.42 14.15 -6.45
C TYR A 21 -9.97 12.72 -6.57
N GLN A 22 -10.80 12.50 -7.59
CA GLN A 22 -11.47 11.21 -7.81
C GLN A 22 -10.50 10.06 -8.11
N GLY A 23 -9.26 10.35 -8.53
CA GLY A 23 -8.24 9.31 -8.80
C GLY A 23 -7.88 8.45 -7.58
N ASN A 24 -8.15 8.92 -6.37
CA ASN A 24 -7.92 8.18 -5.13
C ASN A 24 -9.21 7.50 -4.60
N ASN A 25 -10.35 7.66 -5.29
CA ASN A 25 -11.67 7.17 -4.87
C ASN A 25 -11.85 5.65 -5.05
N GLY A 26 -10.80 4.92 -5.44
CA GLY A 26 -10.81 3.46 -5.64
C GLY A 26 -10.07 2.66 -4.57
N TYR A 27 -9.30 3.31 -3.71
CA TYR A 27 -8.52 2.64 -2.66
C TYR A 27 -9.28 2.68 -1.34
N ASP A 28 -9.78 1.53 -0.90
CA ASP A 28 -10.33 1.35 0.45
C ASP A 28 -9.21 0.97 1.42
N ASP A 29 -8.22 1.87 1.50
CA ASP A 29 -7.12 1.67 2.44
C ASP A 29 -7.65 1.83 3.86
N ASN A 30 -7.56 0.76 4.65
CA ASN A 30 -7.57 0.86 6.09
C ASN A 30 -6.10 0.86 6.53
N PRO A 31 -5.45 2.02 6.71
CA PRO A 31 -4.01 2.10 6.94
C PRO A 31 -3.55 1.41 8.23
N THR A 32 -4.47 1.06 9.13
CA THR A 32 -4.18 0.25 10.32
C THR A 32 -4.21 -1.27 10.07
N LYS A 33 -4.71 -1.72 8.92
CA LYS A 33 -4.87 -3.15 8.56
C LYS A 33 -4.20 -3.54 7.24
N SER A 34 -4.35 -2.72 6.20
CA SER A 34 -3.84 -3.01 4.86
C SER A 34 -3.75 -1.75 4.00
N TYR A 35 -2.71 -1.68 3.17
CA TYR A 35 -2.52 -0.65 2.15
C TYR A 35 -2.48 -1.33 0.78
N SER A 36 -3.28 -0.86 -0.18
CA SER A 36 -3.38 -1.44 -1.53
C SER A 36 -2.98 -0.42 -2.58
N TYR A 37 -2.21 -0.86 -3.57
CA TYR A 37 -1.85 -0.03 -4.73
C TYR A 37 -1.87 -0.87 -6.01
N ASP A 38 -1.94 -0.21 -7.16
CA ASP A 38 -1.89 -0.84 -8.48
C ASP A 38 -0.68 -0.34 -9.31
N ASN A 39 -0.70 -0.64 -10.61
CA ASN A 39 0.38 -0.30 -11.54
C ASN A 39 0.47 1.20 -11.88
N LEU A 40 -0.50 2.02 -11.49
CA LEU A 40 -0.48 3.47 -11.67
C LEU A 40 0.37 4.16 -10.60
N VAL A 41 0.69 3.46 -9.50
CA VAL A 41 1.61 3.97 -8.48
C VAL A 41 3.05 3.86 -8.96
N ALA A 42 3.79 4.95 -8.82
CA ALA A 42 5.22 4.99 -9.16
C ALA A 42 5.98 3.93 -8.35
N ASN A 43 6.93 3.25 -9.00
CA ASN A 43 7.75 2.20 -8.38
C ASN A 43 6.97 0.98 -7.85
N HIS A 44 5.73 0.72 -8.32
CA HIS A 44 4.90 -0.40 -7.85
C HIS A 44 5.57 -1.80 -7.91
N LYS A 45 6.60 -1.99 -8.74
CA LYS A 45 7.36 -3.26 -8.87
C LYS A 45 8.60 -3.35 -7.97
N GLN A 46 8.98 -2.27 -7.27
CA GLN A 46 10.25 -2.20 -6.54
C GLN A 46 10.13 -2.60 -5.07
N VAL A 47 8.95 -2.46 -4.47
CA VAL A 47 8.68 -2.87 -3.10
C VAL A 47 8.73 -4.39 -3.03
N LYS A 48 9.41 -4.95 -2.03
CA LYS A 48 9.56 -6.40 -1.85
C LYS A 48 9.09 -6.84 -0.48
N GLU A 49 8.85 -8.14 -0.34
CA GLU A 49 8.59 -8.72 0.97
C GLU A 49 9.81 -8.54 1.87
N GLY A 50 9.54 -8.09 3.10
CA GLY A 50 10.59 -7.83 4.08
C GLY A 50 11.13 -6.40 4.11
N ASP A 51 10.84 -5.56 3.11
CA ASP A 51 11.15 -4.13 3.16
C ASP A 51 10.44 -3.46 4.35
N ILE A 52 10.98 -2.36 4.85
CA ILE A 52 10.34 -1.52 5.86
C ILE A 52 9.39 -0.55 5.16
N VAL A 53 8.16 -0.45 5.65
CA VAL A 53 7.16 0.49 5.13
C VAL A 53 6.70 1.39 6.26
N ILE A 54 6.77 2.70 6.00
CA ILE A 54 6.18 3.74 6.84
C ILE A 54 4.90 4.18 6.16
N VAL A 55 3.77 4.14 6.86
CA VAL A 55 2.49 4.65 6.36
C VAL A 55 2.21 5.99 7.01
N TYR A 56 1.91 7.01 6.22
CA TYR A 56 1.68 8.38 6.70
C TYR A 56 0.53 9.05 5.96
N ASN A 57 -0.09 10.04 6.60
CA ASN A 57 -1.08 10.92 5.99
C ASN A 57 -0.53 12.36 5.92
N ARG A 58 -1.38 13.36 5.68
CA ARG A 58 -0.95 14.76 5.57
C ARG A 58 -0.37 15.35 6.87
N SER A 59 -0.77 14.81 8.02
CA SER A 59 -0.52 15.41 9.34
C SER A 59 0.42 14.58 10.19
N GLU A 60 0.49 13.26 9.98
CA GLU A 60 1.17 12.35 10.89
C GLU A 60 1.67 11.05 10.23
N ILE A 61 2.58 10.36 10.93
CA ILE A 61 2.93 8.96 10.67
C ILE A 61 1.90 8.09 11.38
N LEU A 62 1.26 7.20 10.62
CA LEU A 62 0.22 6.30 11.13
C LEU A 62 0.79 4.99 11.65
N GLY A 63 1.95 4.56 11.13
CA GLY A 63 2.61 3.35 11.58
C GLY A 63 3.81 2.96 10.74
N VAL A 64 4.55 1.99 11.26
CA VAL A 64 5.69 1.36 10.60
C VAL A 64 5.50 -0.14 10.64
N THR A 65 5.75 -0.81 9.52
CA THR A 65 5.60 -2.27 9.42
C THR A 65 6.67 -2.85 8.51
N LYS A 66 6.94 -4.15 8.69
CA LYS A 66 7.67 -4.93 7.70
C LYS A 66 6.68 -5.39 6.64
N ASN A 67 6.98 -5.08 5.39
CA ASN A 67 6.10 -5.40 4.28
C ASN A 67 5.89 -6.91 4.19
N ARG A 68 4.62 -7.30 4.16
CA ARG A 68 4.17 -8.67 3.90
C ARG A 68 3.07 -8.59 2.86
N PHE A 69 3.30 -9.19 1.70
CA PHE A 69 2.28 -9.23 0.67
C PHE A 69 1.17 -10.19 1.08
N HIS A 70 -0.06 -9.67 1.13
CA HIS A 70 -1.25 -10.51 1.19
C HIS A 70 -1.88 -10.52 -0.20
N ILE A 71 -1.72 -11.63 -0.91
CA ILE A 71 -2.37 -11.82 -2.21
C ILE A 71 -3.87 -12.01 -1.93
N LYS A 72 -4.68 -10.96 -2.10
CA LYS A 72 -6.13 -11.12 -2.17
C LYS A 72 -6.47 -11.72 -3.53
N LYS A 73 -6.82 -13.01 -3.56
CA LYS A 73 -7.47 -13.62 -4.75
C LYS A 73 -8.78 -12.87 -4.99
N LYS A 74 -8.87 -12.15 -6.11
CA LYS A 74 -10.17 -11.70 -6.63
C LYS A 74 -10.89 -12.94 -7.15
N ASN A 75 -11.90 -13.42 -6.44
CA ASN A 75 -12.91 -14.28 -7.04
C ASN A 75 -13.75 -13.38 -7.96
N ASN A 76 -13.54 -13.49 -9.27
CA ASN A 76 -14.46 -12.91 -10.24
C ASN A 76 -15.67 -13.85 -10.32
N GLU A 77 -16.73 -13.56 -9.57
CA GLU A 77 -18.06 -14.14 -9.81
C GLU A 77 -18.69 -13.46 -11.01
N ARG A 78 -18.19 -13.74 -12.22
CA ARG A 78 -18.88 -13.45 -13.49
C ARG A 78 -18.50 -14.48 -14.53
N ASP A 79 -18.89 -15.72 -14.28
CA ASP A 79 -19.10 -16.75 -15.30
C ASP A 79 -20.39 -17.50 -14.90
N LYS A 80 -21.53 -17.04 -15.43
CA LYS A 80 -22.79 -17.76 -15.53
C LYS A 80 -23.40 -17.46 -16.88
#